data_AF-A0A419GKM8-F1
#
_entry.id   AF-A0A419GKM8-F1
#
_cell.length_a   1.000
_cell.length_b   1.000
_cell.length_c   1.000
_cell.angle_alpha   90.00
_cell.angle_beta   90.00
_cell.angle_gamma   90.00
#
_symmetry.space_group_name_H-M   'P 1'
#
loop_
_entity.id
_entity.type
_entity.pdbx_description
1 polymer ?
#
loop_
_entity_poly.entity_id
_entity_poly.type
_entity_poly.pdbx_seq_one_letter_code
_entity_poly.pdbx_strand_id
1 'polypeptide(L)' 'MSKKKTSTATYIKTAILGAVTITSYYLLLSNQALVTEYFIKGGYYAALPIGTALYFSFVHGAFASNVLGILGITPKGSSH' A
#
# COMPACT_ATOMS: atom_id res chain seq x y z
N MET A 1 17.97 20.64 19.12
CA MET A 1 17.40 20.67 17.75
C MET A 1 17.93 19.45 16.98
N SER A 2 17.29 18.28 17.12
CA SER A 2 17.79 17.04 16.49
C SER A 2 17.38 16.97 15.02
N LYS A 3 18.34 17.17 14.11
CA LYS A 3 18.20 16.81 12.71
C LYS A 3 17.98 15.30 12.61
N LYS A 4 16.71 14.87 12.51
CA LYS A 4 16.36 13.46 12.34
C LYS A 4 16.70 13.09 10.90
N LYS A 5 17.76 12.30 10.75
CA LYS A 5 18.33 11.81 9.49
C LYS A 5 17.25 11.07 8.69
N THR A 6 16.66 11.71 7.69
CA THR A 6 15.91 11.03 6.64
C THR A 6 16.92 10.20 5.85
N SER A 7 17.00 8.91 6.19
CA SER A 7 17.99 8.02 5.59
C SER A 7 17.58 7.69 4.16
N THR A 8 18.55 7.57 3.26
CA THR A 8 18.37 7.13 1.86
C THR A 8 17.53 5.85 1.73
N ALA A 9 17.50 5.02 2.78
CA ALA A 9 16.68 3.81 2.83
C ALA A 9 15.16 4.10 2.81
N THR A 10 14.69 5.24 3.33
CA THR A 10 13.26 5.60 3.27
C THR A 10 12.83 5.91 1.83
N TYR A 11 13.66 6.61 1.06
CA TYR A 11 13.38 6.91 -0.34
C TYR A 11 13.26 5.65 -1.20
N ILE A 12 14.19 4.70 -1.02
CA ILE A 12 14.17 3.42 -1.73
C ILE A 12 12.92 2.61 -1.35
N LYS A 13 12.57 2.58 -0.05
CA LYS A 13 11.33 1.92 0.41
C LYS A 13 10.09 2.55 -0.20
N THR A 14 9.99 3.87 -0.27
CA THR A 14 8.86 4.55 -0.93
C THR A 14 8.78 4.21 -2.41
N ALA A 15 9.91 4.21 -3.12
CA ALA A 15 9.93 3.89 -4.55
C ALA A 15 9.49 2.44 -4.82
N ILE A 16 9.99 1.48 -4.04
CA ILE A 16 9.59 0.07 -4.14
C ILE A 16 8.11 -0.09 -3.78
N LEU A 17 7.64 0.49 -2.68
CA LEU A 17 6.23 0.41 -2.29
C LEU A 17 5.30 1.08 -3.30
N GLY A 18 5.73 2.19 -3.91
CA GLY A 18 5.03 2.85 -4.99
C GLY A 18 4.94 1.96 -6.22
N ALA A 19 6.06 1.37 -6.65
CA ALA A 19 6.10 0.43 -7.78
C ALA A 19 5.21 -0.79 -7.52
N VAL A 20 5.23 -1.36 -6.31
CA VAL A 20 4.37 -2.48 -5.91
C VAL A 20 2.90 -2.06 -5.98
N THR A 21 2.53 -0.90 -5.43
CA THR A 21 1.15 -0.40 -5.45
C THR A 21 0.64 -0.21 -6.88
N ILE A 22 1.44 0.44 -7.74
CA ILE A 22 1.10 0.66 -9.16
C ILE A 22 0.94 -0.68 -9.88
N THR A 23 1.89 -1.61 -9.70
CA THR A 23 1.85 -2.94 -10.33
C THR A 23 0.63 -3.73 -9.87
N SER A 24 0.29 -3.70 -8.58
CA SER A 24 -0.91 -4.35 -8.04
C SER A 24 -2.19 -3.78 -8.63
N TYR A 25 -2.32 -2.46 -8.74
CA TYR A 25 -3.47 -1.84 -9.42
C TYR A 25 -3.54 -2.22 -10.89
N TYR A 26 -2.41 -2.20 -11.59
CA TYR A 26 -2.33 -2.56 -13.00
C TYR A 26 -2.79 -4.01 -13.23
N LEU A 27 -2.24 -4.97 -12.48
CA LEU A 27 -2.62 -6.38 -12.59
C LEU A 27 -4.11 -6.59 -12.30
N LEU A 28 -4.65 -5.90 -11.30
CA LEU A 28 -6.05 -6.04 -10.91
C LEU A 28 -6.99 -5.47 -11.98
N LEU A 29 -6.66 -4.31 -12.54
CA LEU A 29 -7.44 -3.67 -13.60
C LEU A 29 -7.29 -4.36 -14.97
N SER A 30 -6.10 -4.87 -15.30
CA SER A 30 -5.90 -5.65 -16.53
C SER A 30 -6.63 -6.99 -16.51
N ASN A 31 -6.79 -7.59 -15.33
CA ASN A 31 -7.51 -8.85 -15.15
C ASN A 31 -8.93 -8.64 -14.60
N GLN A 32 -9.52 -7.46 -14.81
CA GLN A 32 -10.80 -7.09 -14.19
C GLN A 32 -11.91 -8.13 -14.48
N ALA A 33 -11.98 -8.67 -15.69
CA ALA A 33 -12.97 -9.70 -16.04
C ALA A 33 -12.88 -10.94 -15.13
N LEU A 34 -11.67 -11.46 -14.90
CA LEU A 34 -11.42 -12.60 -14.02
C LEU A 34 -11.67 -12.23 -12.55
N VAL A 35 -11.15 -11.07 -12.11
CA VAL A 35 -11.31 -10.59 -10.74
C VAL A 35 -12.79 -10.44 -10.39
N THR A 36 -13.56 -9.77 -11.27
CA THR A 36 -15.01 -9.64 -11.09
C THR A 36 -15.65 -11.02 -11.04
N GLU A 37 -15.41 -11.90 -12.01
CA GLU A 37 -15.99 -13.25 -12.03
C GLU A 37 -15.80 -14.02 -10.71
N TYR A 38 -14.60 -13.96 -10.11
CA TYR A 38 -14.35 -14.56 -8.81
C TYR A 38 -14.98 -13.79 -7.65
N PHE A 39 -15.01 -12.45 -7.69
CA PHE A 39 -15.51 -11.62 -6.60
C PHE A 39 -17.04 -11.68 -6.45
N ILE A 40 -17.79 -11.91 -7.53
CA ILE A 40 -19.27 -12.05 -7.50
C ILE A 40 -19.77 -13.48 -7.27
N LYS A 41 -18.92 -14.52 -7.36
CA LYS A 41 -19.30 -15.92 -7.11
C LYS A 41 -19.78 -16.20 -5.68
N GLY A 42 -19.50 -15.32 -4.72
CA GLY A 42 -19.96 -15.47 -3.33
C GLY A 42 -19.37 -16.70 -2.61
N GLY A 43 -19.87 -16.99 -1.40
CA GLY A 43 -19.37 -18.11 -0.59
C GLY A 43 -17.92 -17.91 -0.13
N TYR A 44 -17.07 -18.95 -0.29
CA TYR A 44 -15.64 -18.84 0.05
C TYR A 44 -14.92 -17.75 -0.76
N TYR A 45 -15.39 -17.45 -1.97
CA TYR A 45 -14.80 -16.41 -2.82
C TYR A 45 -15.06 -14.99 -2.31
N ALA A 46 -16.00 -14.78 -1.38
CA ALA A 46 -16.19 -13.48 -0.73
C ALA A 46 -14.98 -13.06 0.13
N ALA A 47 -14.10 -14.00 0.50
CA ALA A 47 -12.84 -13.69 1.15
C ALA A 47 -11.86 -12.94 0.22
N LEU A 48 -11.98 -13.09 -1.10
CA LEU A 48 -11.10 -12.45 -2.08
C LEU A 48 -11.22 -10.91 -2.09
N PRO A 49 -12.42 -10.29 -2.22
CA PRO A 49 -12.55 -8.84 -2.12
C PRO A 49 -12.10 -8.29 -0.78
N ILE A 50 -12.38 -9.02 0.32
CA ILE A 50 -11.98 -8.60 1.67
C ILE A 50 -10.45 -8.63 1.79
N GLY A 51 -9.82 -9.73 1.41
CA GLY A 51 -8.36 -9.89 1.44
C GLY A 51 -7.67 -8.86 0.55
N THR A 52 -8.22 -8.60 -0.63
CA THR A 52 -7.73 -7.57 -1.55
C THR A 52 -7.83 -6.18 -0.92
N ALA A 53 -8.97 -5.82 -0.34
CA ALA A 53 -9.14 -4.53 0.34
C ALA A 53 -8.13 -4.36 1.50
N LEU A 54 -7.92 -5.40 2.30
CA LEU A 54 -6.95 -5.38 3.40
C LEU A 54 -5.51 -5.28 2.90
N TYR A 55 -5.15 -6.06 1.87
CA TYR A 55 -3.84 -6.01 1.23
C TYR A 55 -3.53 -4.61 0.69
N PHE A 56 -4.45 -4.03 -0.08
CA PHE A 56 -4.29 -2.67 -0.61
C PHE A 56 -4.21 -1.64 0.50
N SER A 57 -5.02 -1.76 1.56
CA SER A 57 -4.95 -0.85 2.72
C SER A 57 -3.57 -0.90 3.39
N PHE A 58 -2.99 -2.08 3.57
CA PHE A 58 -1.67 -2.22 4.18
C PHE A 58 -0.55 -1.70 3.28
N VAL A 59 -0.52 -2.12 2.00
CA VAL A 59 0.54 -1.72 1.05
C VAL A 59 0.48 -0.23 0.75
N HIS A 60 -0.72 0.29 0.44
CA HIS A 60 -0.92 1.71 0.19
C HIS A 60 -0.70 2.54 1.46
N GLY A 61 -1.08 2.05 2.63
CA GLY A 61 -0.82 2.71 3.92
C GLY A 61 0.68 2.79 4.23
N ALA A 62 1.43 1.71 4.00
CA ALA A 62 2.89 1.71 4.14
C ALA A 62 3.55 2.66 3.14
N PHE A 63 3.07 2.71 1.89
CA PHE A 63 3.50 3.69 0.90
C PHE A 63 3.25 5.13 1.38
N ALA A 64 2.00 5.44 1.76
CA ALA A 64 1.61 6.75 2.25
C ALA A 64 2.44 7.19 3.46
N SER A 65 2.70 6.29 4.41
CA SER A 65 3.56 6.56 5.56
C SER A 65 4.99 6.94 5.16
N ASN A 66 5.58 6.24 4.19
CA ASN A 66 6.91 6.57 3.70
C ASN A 66 6.92 7.86 2.85
N VAL A 67 5.86 8.15 2.08
CA VAL A 67 5.68 9.41 1.35
C VAL A 67 5.60 10.59 2.32
N LEU A 68 4.78 10.49 3.37
CA LEU A 68 4.67 11.50 4.42
C LEU A 68 6.00 11.70 5.14
N GLY A 69 6.74 10.61 5.39
CA GLY A 69 8.11 10.66 5.92
C GLY A 69 9.10 11.44 5.04
N ILE A 70 8.97 11.35 3.70
CA ILE A 70 9.76 12.15 2.75
C ILE A 70 9.33 13.62 2.76
N LEU A 71 8.02 13.90 2.80
CA LEU A 71 7.46 15.24 2.91
C LEU A 71 7.75 15.92 4.26
N GLY A 72 8.39 15.22 5.20
CA GLY A 72 8.70 15.71 6.54
C GLY A 72 7.51 15.67 7.51
N ILE A 73 6.37 15.13 7.07
CA ILE A 73 5.15 15.01 7.86
C ILE A 73 5.21 13.67 8.59
N THR A 74 5.72 13.69 9.83
CA THR A 74 5.70 12.48 10.67
C THR A 74 4.39 12.42 11.44
N PRO A 75 3.71 11.25 11.49
CA PRO A 75 2.55 11.06 12.36
C PRO A 75 2.90 11.41 13.82
N LYS A 76 2.11 12.29 14.44
CA LYS A 76 2.22 12.65 15.86
C LYS A 76 1.78 11.45 16.71
N GLY A 77 2.66 10.47 16.91
CA GLY A 77 2.33 9.25 17.65
C GLY A 77 3.46 8.27 17.96
N SER A 78 4.73 8.58 17.65
CA SER A 78 5.88 7.76 18.06
C SER A 78 6.69 8.42 19.18
N SER A 79 6.02 8.86 20.25
CA SER A 79 6.65 9.23 21.51
C SER A 79 6.55 8.06 22.48
N HIS A 80 7.58 7.23 22.48
CA HIS A 80 8.02 6.55 23.68
C HIS A 80 9.52 6.81 23.82
#